data_AF-A0A0F9RHL8-F1
#
_entry.id   AF-A0A0F9RHL8-F1
#
_cell.length_a   1.000
_cell.length_b   1.000
_cell.length_c   1.000
_cell.angle_alpha   90.00
_cell.angle_beta   90.00
_cell.angle_gamma   90.00
#
_symmetry.space_group_name_H-M   'P 1'
#
loop_
_entity.id
_entity.type
_entity.pdbx_description
1 polymer ?
#
loop_
_entity_poly.entity_id
_entity_poly.type
_entity_poly.pdbx_seq_one_letter_code
_entity_poly.pdbx_strand_id
1 'polypeptide(L)'
;MKKLFLLGLFVLAPMTVNAAVVDLTAKNTNNLNAVELNLAAGTYNVNAFAGTFTSWNAWGKTTGCNAAGANCSKGWINSYSIETPETGVMLITDGVRYSTSQLALLNSISATFTLLSDATVKLFINDSNFKDNVGGMSLNVSAVPVPAAALLFAPALLGFMGLRRKAKNILA
;
A
#
# COMPACT_ATOMS: atom_id res chain seq x y z
N MET A 1 47.97 16.99 -24.98
CA MET A 1 47.36 16.90 -23.62
C MET A 1 46.18 15.94 -23.68
N LYS A 2 46.33 14.70 -23.20
CA LYS A 2 45.30 13.64 -23.25
C LYS A 2 44.19 13.99 -22.24
N LYS A 3 43.00 14.36 -22.72
CA LYS A 3 41.82 14.58 -21.87
C LYS A 3 41.27 13.23 -21.45
N LEU A 4 41.50 12.86 -20.19
CA LEU A 4 40.96 11.66 -19.57
C LEU A 4 39.48 11.94 -19.25
N PHE A 5 38.56 11.39 -20.04
CA PHE A 5 37.13 11.38 -19.70
C PHE A 5 36.92 10.33 -18.60
N LEU A 6 36.74 10.77 -17.35
CA LEU A 6 36.21 9.91 -16.30
C LEU A 6 34.74 9.63 -16.61
N LEU A 7 34.46 8.43 -17.09
CA LEU A 7 33.11 7.88 -17.15
C LEU A 7 32.72 7.54 -15.70
N GLY A 8 31.94 8.39 -15.05
CA GLY A 8 31.42 8.16 -13.71
C GLY A 8 30.50 6.94 -13.72
N LEU A 9 30.98 5.82 -13.18
CA LEU A 9 30.20 4.60 -13.00
C LEU A 9 29.13 4.86 -11.91
N PHE A 10 27.88 5.07 -12.31
CA PHE A 10 26.74 5.12 -11.39
C PHE A 10 26.54 3.72 -10.79
N VAL A 11 27.02 3.51 -9.58
CA VAL A 11 26.73 2.29 -8.81
C VAL A 11 25.27 2.36 -8.38
N LEU A 12 24.40 1.69 -9.12
CA LEU A 12 23.02 1.44 -8.71
C LEU A 12 23.05 0.39 -7.60
N ALA A 13 23.08 0.84 -6.35
CA ALA A 13 22.88 -0.06 -5.22
C ALA A 13 21.48 -0.68 -5.33
N PRO A 14 21.34 -2.03 -5.30
CA PRO A 14 20.04 -2.65 -5.29
C PRO A 14 19.33 -2.30 -3.98
N MET A 15 18.27 -1.50 -4.08
CA MET A 15 17.41 -1.19 -2.94
C MET A 15 16.57 -2.43 -2.65
N THR A 16 16.88 -3.15 -1.58
CA THR A 16 16.07 -4.29 -1.15
C THR A 16 14.74 -3.77 -0.61
N VAL A 17 13.66 -3.92 -1.39
CA VAL A 17 12.30 -3.69 -0.92
C VAL A 17 11.91 -4.85 -0.02
N ASN A 18 11.92 -4.66 1.29
CA ASN A 18 11.32 -5.63 2.20
C ASN A 18 9.86 -5.25 2.46
N ALA A 19 8.96 -6.19 2.23
CA ALA A 19 7.55 -6.06 2.56
C ALA A 19 7.35 -6.16 4.08
N ALA A 20 6.59 -5.25 4.67
CA ALA A 20 6.15 -5.36 6.05
C ALA A 20 4.84 -6.17 6.12
N VAL A 21 4.81 -7.19 6.98
CA VAL A 21 3.58 -7.92 7.30
C VAL A 21 2.93 -7.26 8.51
N VAL A 22 1.65 -6.95 8.40
CA VAL A 22 0.83 -6.31 9.43
C VAL A 22 -0.38 -7.19 9.73
N ASP A 23 -0.49 -7.63 10.97
CA ASP A 23 -1.61 -8.44 11.45
C ASP A 23 -2.54 -7.60 12.34
N LEU A 24 -3.76 -7.37 11.86
CA LEU A 24 -4.79 -6.62 12.58
C LEU A 24 -5.80 -7.61 13.17
N THR A 25 -5.88 -7.73 14.49
CA THR A 25 -6.97 -8.52 15.10
C THR A 25 -8.20 -7.64 15.29
N ALA A 26 -9.36 -8.18 14.91
CA ALA A 26 -10.61 -7.46 14.97
C ALA A 26 -11.11 -7.14 16.38
N LYS A 27 -10.44 -7.67 17.43
CA LYS A 27 -10.81 -7.42 18.83
C LYS A 27 -10.06 -6.28 19.50
N ASN A 28 -8.86 -5.95 19.04
CA ASN A 28 -8.02 -4.99 19.76
C ASN A 28 -7.27 -3.99 18.86
N THR A 29 -7.17 -4.24 17.56
CA THR A 29 -6.42 -3.35 16.66
C THR A 29 -7.36 -2.27 16.13
N ASN A 30 -7.40 -1.14 16.83
CA ASN A 30 -8.33 -0.03 16.57
C ASN A 30 -7.58 1.31 16.47
N ASN A 31 -8.28 2.42 16.27
CA ASN A 31 -7.65 3.74 16.11
C ASN A 31 -6.86 4.23 17.34
N LEU A 32 -7.13 3.69 18.53
CA LEU A 32 -6.39 3.99 19.76
C LEU A 32 -5.26 2.99 20.04
N ASN A 33 -5.27 1.84 19.37
CA ASN A 33 -4.29 0.77 19.50
C ASN A 33 -3.97 0.21 18.10
N ALA A 34 -3.50 1.10 17.23
CA ALA A 34 -3.20 0.79 15.85
C ALA A 34 -1.84 0.12 15.72
N VAL A 35 -1.63 -0.63 14.63
CA VAL A 35 -0.28 -1.03 14.24
C VAL A 35 0.38 0.16 13.55
N GLU A 36 1.52 0.59 14.07
CA GLU A 36 2.27 1.73 13.54
C GLU A 36 3.48 1.25 12.73
N LEU A 37 3.62 1.77 11.51
CA LEU A 37 4.78 1.55 10.66
C LEU A 37 5.50 2.88 10.42
N ASN A 38 6.79 2.95 10.77
CA ASN A 38 7.64 4.05 10.38
C ASN A 38 8.17 3.78 8.97
N LEU A 39 7.68 4.55 8.00
CA LEU A 39 7.98 4.38 6.59
C LEU A 39 8.70 5.61 6.07
N ALA A 40 9.67 5.40 5.18
CA ALA A 40 10.31 6.50 4.47
C ALA A 40 9.36 7.12 3.44
N ALA A 41 9.65 8.34 3.00
CA ALA A 41 8.94 8.97 1.87
C ALA A 41 8.90 8.04 0.65
N GLY A 42 7.74 7.94 0.00
CA GLY A 42 7.55 7.03 -1.13
C GLY A 42 6.11 6.56 -1.31
N THR A 43 5.88 5.81 -2.37
CA THR A 43 4.57 5.19 -2.66
C THR A 43 4.56 3.75 -2.17
N TYR A 44 3.47 3.33 -1.52
CA TYR A 44 3.30 2.01 -0.94
C TYR A 44 1.99 1.37 -1.43
N ASN A 45 2.04 0.07 -1.68
CA ASN A 45 0.87 -0.77 -1.89
C ASN A 45 0.56 -1.56 -0.61
N VAL A 46 -0.72 -1.70 -0.31
CA VAL A 46 -1.25 -2.52 0.77
C VAL A 46 -2.21 -3.55 0.20
N ASN A 47 -1.87 -4.82 0.38
CA ASN A 47 -2.67 -5.94 -0.11
C ASN A 47 -3.04 -6.85 1.06
N ALA A 48 -4.32 -7.22 1.17
CA ALA A 48 -4.74 -8.26 2.09
C ALA A 48 -4.33 -9.63 1.55
N PHE A 49 -3.99 -10.56 2.45
CA PHE A 49 -3.67 -11.94 2.11
C PHE A 49 -4.07 -12.89 3.23
N ALA A 50 -4.10 -14.20 2.94
CA ALA A 50 -4.35 -15.22 3.96
C ALA A 50 -3.07 -15.50 4.77
N GLY A 51 -2.86 -14.70 5.82
CA GLY A 51 -1.76 -14.85 6.78
C GLY A 51 -2.23 -15.44 8.11
N THR A 52 -1.82 -14.82 9.22
CA THR A 52 -2.37 -15.09 10.57
C THR A 52 -3.89 -14.94 10.59
N PHE A 53 -4.40 -13.98 9.83
CA PHE A 53 -5.83 -13.74 9.65
C PHE A 53 -6.21 -13.74 8.16
N THR A 54 -7.48 -14.05 7.89
CA THR A 54 -8.03 -14.07 6.53
C THR A 54 -8.93 -12.87 6.28
N SER A 55 -9.92 -12.67 7.14
CA SER A 55 -10.87 -11.56 7.17
C SER A 55 -11.53 -11.53 8.54
N TRP A 56 -12.38 -10.55 8.80
CA TRP A 56 -13.04 -10.41 10.10
C TRP A 56 -14.55 -10.27 9.98
N ASN A 57 -15.27 -10.47 11.08
CA ASN A 57 -16.71 -10.32 11.15
C ASN A 57 -17.07 -9.51 12.40
N ALA A 58 -17.72 -8.37 12.18
CA ALA A 58 -18.07 -7.38 13.21
C ALA A 58 -19.20 -7.84 14.17
N TRP A 59 -19.80 -9.00 13.94
CA TRP A 59 -20.98 -9.46 14.67
C TRP A 59 -20.80 -10.85 15.29
N GLY A 60 -19.65 -11.50 15.05
CA GLY A 60 -19.41 -12.88 15.47
C GLY A 60 -20.32 -13.93 14.82
N LYS A 61 -21.12 -13.54 13.82
CA LYS A 61 -22.10 -14.43 13.17
C LYS A 61 -22.35 -14.06 11.72
N THR A 62 -22.77 -15.07 10.95
CA THR A 62 -23.13 -14.92 9.53
C THR A 62 -24.63 -15.20 9.36
N THR A 63 -25.38 -14.27 8.77
CA THR A 63 -26.82 -14.42 8.52
C THR A 63 -27.28 -13.59 7.32
N GLY A 64 -28.32 -14.06 6.62
CA GLY A 64 -29.01 -13.27 5.60
C GLY A 64 -28.23 -13.05 4.31
N CYS A 65 -27.39 -14.02 3.93
CA CYS A 65 -26.64 -13.98 2.67
C CYS A 65 -27.55 -14.36 1.48
N ASN A 66 -27.23 -13.85 0.29
CA ASN A 66 -27.82 -14.35 -0.95
C ASN A 66 -27.26 -15.74 -1.34
N ALA A 67 -27.76 -16.32 -2.43
CA ALA A 67 -27.34 -17.65 -2.89
C ALA A 67 -25.84 -17.75 -3.25
N ALA A 68 -25.18 -16.64 -3.57
CA ALA A 68 -23.75 -16.58 -3.84
C ALA A 68 -22.89 -16.41 -2.57
N GLY A 69 -23.51 -16.36 -1.38
CA GLY A 69 -22.79 -16.12 -0.13
C GLY A 69 -22.35 -14.67 0.06
N ALA A 70 -22.90 -13.72 -0.69
CA ALA A 70 -22.62 -12.29 -0.58
C ALA A 70 -23.85 -11.54 -0.02
N ASN A 71 -23.69 -10.23 0.18
CA ASN A 71 -24.73 -9.33 0.68
C ASN A 71 -25.40 -9.80 1.97
N CYS A 72 -24.63 -10.42 2.86
CA CYS A 72 -25.14 -10.89 4.13
C CYS A 72 -25.59 -9.71 5.01
N SER A 73 -26.70 -9.85 5.73
CA SER A 73 -27.06 -8.86 6.76
C SER A 73 -26.00 -8.78 7.86
N LYS A 74 -25.39 -9.92 8.20
CA LYS A 74 -24.20 -10.04 9.07
C LYS A 74 -23.27 -11.05 8.46
N GLY A 75 -21.98 -10.75 8.38
CA GLY A 75 -21.03 -11.62 7.70
C GLY A 75 -19.60 -11.13 7.81
N TRP A 76 -18.72 -11.81 7.11
CA TRP A 76 -17.31 -11.47 6.99
C TRP A 76 -17.10 -10.28 6.07
N ILE A 77 -16.16 -9.42 6.42
CA ILE A 77 -15.80 -8.19 5.72
C ILE A 77 -14.28 -8.14 5.57
N ASN A 78 -13.84 -7.41 4.54
CA ASN A 78 -12.43 -7.23 4.19
C ASN A 78 -11.94 -5.81 4.50
N SER A 79 -12.63 -5.11 5.39
CA SER A 79 -12.35 -3.70 5.64
C SER A 79 -11.20 -3.48 6.60
N TYR A 80 -10.41 -2.44 6.34
CA TYR A 80 -9.38 -1.96 7.25
C TYR A 80 -9.14 -0.47 6.98
N SER A 81 -8.45 0.19 7.90
CA SER A 81 -8.14 1.61 7.81
C SER A 81 -6.65 1.85 7.72
N ILE A 82 -6.27 2.85 6.94
CA ILE A 82 -4.91 3.38 6.84
C ILE A 82 -4.98 4.86 7.19
N GLU A 83 -4.15 5.31 8.13
CA GLU A 83 -3.99 6.73 8.44
C GLU A 83 -2.59 7.18 8.02
N THR A 84 -2.54 8.22 7.20
CA THR A 84 -1.31 8.90 6.78
C THR A 84 -1.40 10.40 7.09
N PRO A 85 -0.26 11.10 7.24
CA PRO A 85 -0.27 12.56 7.39
C PRO A 85 -0.97 13.29 6.24
N GLU A 86 -0.87 12.78 5.01
CA GLU A 86 -1.38 13.41 3.81
C GLU A 86 -2.89 13.24 3.64
N THR A 87 -3.41 12.07 3.99
CA THR A 87 -4.81 11.70 3.70
C THR A 87 -5.70 11.64 4.93
N GLY A 88 -5.12 11.67 6.14
CA GLY A 88 -5.82 11.24 7.33
C GLY A 88 -6.29 9.78 7.20
N VAL A 89 -7.39 9.45 7.88
CA VAL A 89 -7.95 8.09 7.91
C VAL A 89 -8.68 7.77 6.59
N MET A 90 -8.20 6.73 5.91
CA MET A 90 -8.84 6.13 4.74
C MET A 90 -9.42 4.76 5.13
N LEU A 91 -10.69 4.52 4.77
CA LEU A 91 -11.32 3.21 4.88
C LEU A 91 -11.15 2.45 3.55
N ILE A 92 -10.53 1.28 3.62
CA ILE A 92 -10.40 0.35 2.50
C ILE A 92 -11.43 -0.75 2.69
N THR A 93 -12.33 -0.92 1.73
CA THR A 93 -13.42 -1.90 1.78
C THR A 93 -14.08 -2.02 0.41
N ASP A 94 -14.61 -3.19 0.05
CA ASP A 94 -15.54 -3.33 -1.08
C ASP A 94 -17.00 -3.01 -0.71
N GLY A 95 -17.28 -2.82 0.58
CA GLY A 95 -18.61 -2.52 1.11
C GLY A 95 -19.55 -3.74 1.23
N VAL A 96 -19.06 -4.95 0.96
CA VAL A 96 -19.88 -6.17 0.92
C VAL A 96 -19.59 -7.06 2.13
N ARG A 97 -20.61 -7.82 2.57
CA ARG A 97 -20.53 -8.82 3.63
C ARG A 97 -20.70 -10.20 3.05
N TYR A 98 -19.85 -11.12 3.47
CA TYR A 98 -19.71 -12.46 2.89
C TYR A 98 -19.99 -13.56 3.90
N SER A 99 -20.36 -14.72 3.39
CA SER A 99 -20.73 -15.88 4.20
C SER A 99 -19.53 -16.52 4.90
N THR A 100 -18.34 -16.39 4.30
CA THR A 100 -17.08 -16.97 4.78
C THR A 100 -15.95 -15.93 4.76
N SER A 101 -14.92 -16.14 5.57
CA SER A 101 -13.75 -15.28 5.62
C SER A 101 -12.94 -15.33 4.31
N GLN A 102 -12.87 -16.50 3.68
CA GLN A 102 -12.17 -16.68 2.41
C GLN A 102 -12.85 -15.92 1.28
N LEU A 103 -14.17 -15.93 1.22
CA LEU A 103 -14.90 -15.18 0.20
C LEU A 103 -14.73 -13.66 0.40
N ALA A 104 -14.70 -13.17 1.65
CA ALA A 104 -14.37 -11.78 1.93
C ALA A 104 -12.95 -11.41 1.45
N LEU A 105 -11.96 -12.25 1.73
CA LEU A 105 -10.59 -12.02 1.28
C LEU A 105 -10.47 -12.03 -0.25
N LEU A 106 -11.13 -12.98 -0.94
CA LEU A 106 -11.11 -13.07 -2.40
C LEU A 106 -11.67 -11.81 -3.09
N ASN A 107 -12.54 -11.07 -2.42
CA ASN A 107 -13.11 -9.81 -2.91
C ASN A 107 -12.42 -8.57 -2.31
N SER A 108 -11.37 -8.75 -1.49
CA SER A 108 -10.64 -7.63 -0.92
C SER A 108 -10.01 -6.76 -2.01
N ILE A 109 -10.07 -5.45 -1.79
CA ILE A 109 -9.42 -4.47 -2.66
C ILE A 109 -8.06 -4.09 -2.08
N SER A 110 -7.13 -3.78 -2.98
CA SER A 110 -5.82 -3.25 -2.63
C SER A 110 -5.89 -1.73 -2.44
N ALA A 111 -4.97 -1.19 -1.65
CA ALA A 111 -4.82 0.25 -1.48
C ALA A 111 -3.42 0.73 -1.87
N THR A 112 -3.32 1.97 -2.32
CA THR A 112 -2.05 2.64 -2.59
C THR A 112 -2.05 4.00 -1.90
N PHE A 113 -0.95 4.35 -1.25
CA PHE A 113 -0.75 5.69 -0.68
C PHE A 113 0.67 6.19 -0.94
N THR A 114 0.86 7.50 -0.86
CA THR A 114 2.16 8.14 -1.04
C THR A 114 2.47 9.02 0.15
N LEU A 115 3.64 8.84 0.74
CA LEU A 115 4.20 9.70 1.77
C LEU A 115 5.15 10.71 1.13
N LEU A 116 4.95 11.98 1.45
CA LEU A 116 5.80 13.08 0.96
C LEU A 116 7.07 13.26 1.80
N SER A 117 7.04 12.79 3.05
CA SER A 117 8.18 12.72 3.95
C SER A 117 8.14 11.42 4.74
N ASP A 118 9.25 11.07 5.39
CA ASP A 118 9.27 9.97 6.36
C ASP A 118 8.18 10.21 7.42
N ALA A 119 7.38 9.18 7.68
CA ALA A 119 6.20 9.31 8.54
C ALA A 119 5.80 7.99 9.18
N THR A 120 5.06 8.10 10.29
CA THR A 120 4.36 6.98 10.90
C THR A 120 3.00 6.80 10.23
N VAL A 121 2.75 5.60 9.71
CA VAL A 121 1.46 5.17 9.14
C VAL A 121 0.77 4.26 10.14
N LYS A 122 -0.53 4.48 10.37
CA LYS A 122 -1.33 3.62 11.25
C LYS A 122 -2.24 2.71 10.45
N LEU A 123 -2.27 1.43 10.80
CA LEU A 123 -3.19 0.45 10.24
C LEU A 123 -4.05 -0.14 11.35
N PHE A 124 -5.36 -0.17 11.14
CA PHE A 124 -6.30 -0.64 12.15
C PHE A 124 -7.65 -1.08 11.58
N ILE A 125 -8.45 -1.73 12.40
CA ILE A 125 -9.85 -2.05 12.12
C ILE A 125 -10.73 -0.99 12.80
N ASN A 126 -11.68 -0.44 12.05
CA ASN A 126 -12.63 0.53 12.57
C ASN A 126 -13.99 -0.13 12.83
N ASP A 127 -14.38 -0.18 14.10
CA ASP A 127 -15.66 -0.68 14.56
C ASP A 127 -16.06 0.05 15.85
N SER A 128 -17.33 -0.03 16.21
CA SER A 128 -17.90 0.56 17.44
C SER A 128 -17.99 -0.44 18.59
N ASN A 129 -18.06 -1.74 18.31
CA ASN A 129 -18.13 -2.78 19.34
C ASN A 129 -17.13 -3.91 19.03
N PHE A 130 -15.94 -3.84 19.61
CA PHE A 130 -14.90 -4.84 19.34
C PHE A 130 -15.11 -6.18 20.07
N LYS A 131 -16.08 -6.27 21.00
CA LYS A 131 -16.23 -7.45 21.87
C LYS A 131 -16.83 -8.65 21.14
N ASP A 132 -17.72 -8.42 20.19
CA ASP A 132 -18.35 -9.46 19.37
C ASP A 132 -17.58 -9.76 18.07
N ASN A 133 -16.47 -9.06 17.84
CA ASN A 133 -15.65 -9.27 16.66
C ASN A 133 -14.91 -10.61 16.70
N VAL A 134 -14.80 -11.23 15.53
CA VAL A 134 -13.99 -12.44 15.32
C VAL A 134 -13.10 -12.30 14.10
N GLY A 135 -11.94 -12.96 14.12
CA GLY A 135 -10.95 -12.91 13.04
C GLY A 135 -10.07 -11.66 13.06
N GLY A 136 -9.63 -11.25 11.87
CA GLY A 136 -8.70 -10.15 11.66
C GLY A 136 -8.32 -9.99 10.19
N MET A 137 -7.36 -9.13 9.88
CA MET A 137 -6.80 -8.95 8.55
C MET A 137 -5.28 -9.08 8.60
N SER A 138 -4.69 -9.90 7.73
CA SER A 138 -3.26 -9.88 7.45
C SER A 138 -3.00 -9.06 6.20
N LEU A 139 -2.12 -8.06 6.31
CA LEU A 139 -1.81 -7.09 5.27
C LEU A 139 -0.33 -7.15 4.93
N ASN A 140 -0.01 -7.05 3.65
CA ASN A 140 1.34 -6.82 3.16
C ASN A 140 1.46 -5.37 2.72
N VAL A 141 2.37 -4.62 3.33
CA VAL A 141 2.73 -3.25 2.97
C VAL A 141 4.08 -3.27 2.26
N SER A 142 4.12 -2.84 1.00
CA SER A 142 5.34 -2.88 0.18
C SER A 142 5.55 -1.56 -0.57
N ALA A 143 6.79 -1.07 -0.58
CA ALA A 143 7.15 0.09 -1.38
C ALA A 143 7.01 -0.24 -2.87
N VAL A 144 6.40 0.67 -3.63
CA VAL A 144 6.33 0.59 -5.09
C VAL A 144 7.66 1.06 -5.65
N PRO A 145 8.43 0.20 -6.33
CA PRO A 145 9.71 0.61 -6.91
C PRO A 145 9.51 1.75 -7.91
N VAL A 146 10.29 2.81 -7.78
CA VAL A 146 10.32 3.88 -8.78
C VAL A 146 10.73 3.23 -10.11
N PRO A 147 9.94 3.36 -11.19
CA PRO A 147 10.28 2.76 -12.46
C PRO A 147 11.65 3.22 -12.91
N ALA A 148 12.52 2.31 -13.35
CA ALA A 148 13.85 2.66 -13.85
C ALA A 148 13.79 3.72 -14.98
N ALA A 149 12.68 3.77 -15.72
CA ALA A 149 12.38 4.81 -16.69
C ALA A 149 12.43 6.23 -16.11
N ALA A 150 11.99 6.44 -14.86
CA ALA A 150 12.10 7.73 -14.17
C ALA A 150 13.56 8.23 -14.13
N LEU A 151 14.52 7.31 -13.92
CA LEU A 151 15.95 7.61 -13.90
C LEU A 151 16.54 7.82 -15.29
N LEU A 152 15.91 7.28 -16.34
CA LEU A 152 16.34 7.50 -17.74
C LEU A 152 16.00 8.91 -18.25
N PHE A 153 15.05 9.61 -17.61
CA PHE A 153 14.72 10.98 -18.01
C PHE A 153 15.87 11.95 -17.72
N ALA A 154 16.62 11.78 -16.62
CA ALA A 154 17.73 12.68 -16.29
C ALA A 154 18.84 12.70 -17.38
N PRO A 155 19.44 11.57 -17.82
CA PRO A 155 20.41 11.59 -18.91
C PRO A 155 19.78 11.97 -20.26
N ALA A 156 18.52 11.62 -20.53
CA ALA A 156 17.84 12.04 -21.75
C ALA A 156 17.66 13.56 -21.83
N LEU A 157 17.19 14.19 -20.75
CA LEU A 157 17.06 15.65 -20.62
C LEU A 157 18.42 16.35 -20.80
N LEU A 158 19.47 15.83 -20.17
CA LEU A 158 20.84 16.34 -20.34
C LEU A 158 21.32 16.18 -21.80
N GLY A 159 21.04 15.05 -22.44
CA GLY A 159 21.32 14.81 -23.86
C GLY A 159 20.62 15.81 -24.78
N PHE A 160 19.33 16.05 -24.56
CA PHE A 160 18.55 17.03 -25.32
C PHE A 160 19.03 18.47 -25.10
N MET A 161 19.44 18.84 -23.88
CA MET A 161 20.06 20.14 -23.61
C MET A 161 21.40 20.31 -24.36
N GLY A 162 22.18 19.23 -24.50
CA GLY A 162 23.40 19.22 -25.30
C GLY A 162 23.16 19.43 -26.79
N LEU A 163 22.15 18.76 -27.35
CA LEU A 163 21.73 18.92 -28.76
C LEU A 163 21.27 20.36 -29.06
N ARG A 164 20.53 20.99 -28.13
CA ARG A 164 20.08 22.38 -28.26
C ARG A 164 21.24 23.38 -28.40
N ARG A 165 22.36 23.15 -27.71
CA ARG A 165 23.56 24.02 -27.81
C ARG A 165 24.23 23.91 -29.17
N LYS A 166 24.29 22.71 -29.77
CA LYS A 166 24.85 22.52 -31.11
C LYS A 166 24.01 23.16 -32.20
N ALA A 167 22.68 23.09 -32.10
CA ALA A 167 21.78 23.68 -33.10
C ALA A 167 21.95 25.21 -33.23
N LYS A 168 22.22 25.93 -32.13
CA LYS A 168 22.48 27.39 -32.17
C LYS A 168 23.81 27.76 -32.84
N ASN A 169 24.81 26.89 -32.79
CA ASN A 169 26.13 27.13 -33.39
C ASN A 169 26.20 26.76 -34.88
N ILE A 170 25.17 26.17 -35.47
CA ILE A 170 25.08 25.84 -36.91
C ILE A 170 24.37 26.96 -37.70
N LEU A 171 23.72 27.90 -37.00
CA LEU A 171 22.98 29.03 -37.59
C LEU A 171 23.73 30.37 -37.46
N ALA A 172 25.01 30.35 -37.09
CA ALA A 172 25.93 31.49 -37.07
C ALA A 172 27.16 31.16 -37.93
#